data_AF-A0A1V5Z812-F1
#
_entry.id   AF-A0A1V5Z812-F1
#
_cell.length_a   1.000
_cell.length_b   1.000
_cell.length_c   1.000
_cell.angle_alpha   90.00
_cell.angle_beta   90.00
_cell.angle_gamma   90.00
#
_symmetry.space_group_name_H-M   'P 1'
#
loop_
_entity.id
_entity.type
_entity.pdbx_description
1 polymer ?
#
loop_
_entity_poly.entity_id
_entity_poly.type
_entity_poly.pdbx_seq_one_letter_code
_entity_poly.pdbx_strand_id
1 'polypeptide(L)'
;MKYHAIGRLPILFSFDEVTLFKAKIPKATSVLPENIPVSSVDAGILAMTNDSCKGVGIVGVRSVPSSEFGPTSEPFSGTNIIGTVIDMEKVANLEEGELVFFREVRR
;
A
#
# COMPACT_ATOMS: atom_id res chain seq x y z
N MET A 1 22.23 5.10 19.76
CA MET A 1 21.33 4.18 19.02
C MET A 1 20.19 5.04 18.49
N LYS A 2 20.05 5.23 17.16
CA LYS A 2 18.91 5.96 16.59
C LYS A 2 17.77 4.96 16.40
N TYR A 3 16.64 5.17 17.08
CA TYR A 3 15.44 4.37 16.85
C TYR A 3 14.86 4.74 15.49
N HIS A 4 14.61 3.75 14.63
CA HIS A 4 13.93 3.94 13.35
C HIS A 4 12.44 3.68 13.52
N ALA A 5 11.60 4.49 12.87
CA ALA A 5 10.18 4.18 12.75
C ALA A 5 10.02 3.00 11.78
N ILE A 6 9.69 1.83 12.34
CA ILE A 6 9.51 0.58 11.59
C ILE A 6 8.04 0.15 11.74
N GLY A 7 7.33 0.09 10.62
CA GLY A 7 6.03 -0.53 10.50
C GLY A 7 6.16 -2.01 10.13
N ARG A 8 5.14 -2.80 10.49
CA ARG A 8 5.04 -4.21 10.12
C ARG A 8 3.72 -4.48 9.41
N LEU A 9 3.78 -5.16 8.28
CA LEU A 9 2.65 -5.42 7.40
C LEU A 9 2.72 -6.90 6.97
N PRO A 10 1.91 -7.78 7.56
CA PRO A 10 1.71 -9.12 7.04
C PRO A 10 1.13 -9.08 5.62
N ILE A 11 1.58 -9.98 4.78
CA ILE A 11 1.04 -10.14 3.42
C ILE A 11 -0.35 -10.75 3.52
N LEU A 12 -1.28 -10.16 2.77
CA LEU A 12 -2.62 -10.68 2.60
C LEU A 12 -2.66 -11.64 1.42
N PHE A 13 -2.20 -11.20 0.25
CA PHE A 13 -1.90 -12.03 -0.93
C PHE A 13 -1.23 -11.17 -2.01
N SER A 14 -0.65 -11.82 -3.01
CA SER A 14 -0.16 -11.20 -4.24
C SER A 14 -0.84 -11.83 -5.45
N PHE A 15 -1.17 -11.03 -6.46
CA PHE A 15 -1.72 -11.50 -7.73
C PHE A 15 -1.31 -10.55 -8.85
N ASP A 16 -0.94 -11.11 -10.00
CA ASP A 16 -0.38 -10.35 -11.13
C ASP A 16 0.69 -9.34 -10.66
N GLU A 17 0.50 -8.06 -10.93
CA GLU A 17 1.38 -6.97 -10.50
C GLU A 17 1.05 -6.35 -9.13
N VAL A 18 0.08 -6.88 -8.37
CA VAL A 18 -0.40 -6.28 -7.12
C VAL A 18 0.01 -7.14 -5.92
N THR A 19 0.57 -6.48 -4.90
CA THR A 19 0.77 -7.09 -3.58
C THR A 19 -0.07 -6.34 -2.55
N LEU A 20 -0.89 -7.08 -1.82
CA LEU A 20 -1.74 -6.54 -0.76
C LEU A 20 -1.27 -6.99 0.62
N PHE A 21 -1.41 -6.10 1.58
CA PHE A 21 -1.01 -6.28 2.96
C PHE A 21 -2.15 -6.02 3.92
N LYS A 22 -2.15 -6.76 5.03
CA LYS A 22 -3.09 -6.57 6.11
C LYS A 22 -2.54 -5.61 7.15
N ALA A 23 -2.92 -4.34 7.07
CA ALA A 23 -2.54 -3.39 8.10
C ALA A 23 -3.37 -3.59 9.38
N LYS A 24 -2.73 -3.55 10.55
CA LYS A 24 -3.43 -3.51 11.85
C LYS A 24 -3.75 -2.07 12.20
N ILE A 25 -4.72 -1.50 11.49
CA ILE A 25 -5.15 -0.12 11.67
C ILE A 25 -6.55 -0.11 12.30
N PRO A 26 -6.80 0.68 13.36
CA PRO A 26 -8.15 0.86 13.89
C PRO A 26 -9.09 1.39 12.81
N LYS A 27 -10.32 0.84 12.72
CA LYS A 27 -11.31 1.17 11.69
C LYS A 27 -11.67 2.65 11.54
N ALA A 28 -11.38 3.49 12.53
CA ALA A 28 -11.65 4.93 12.51
C ALA A 28 -10.43 5.79 12.07
N THR A 29 -9.37 5.16 11.56
CA THR A 29 -8.16 5.88 11.14
C THR A 29 -8.28 6.27 9.68
N SER A 30 -8.89 7.43 9.41
CA SER A 30 -8.96 7.97 8.07
C SER A 30 -7.72 8.84 7.78
N VAL A 31 -7.18 8.72 6.57
CA VAL A 31 -6.12 9.62 6.08
C VAL A 31 -6.80 10.87 5.54
N LEU A 32 -6.69 11.97 6.29
CA LEU A 32 -7.32 13.26 5.95
C LEU A 32 -6.27 14.36 5.77
N PRO A 33 -6.37 15.19 4.72
CA PRO A 33 -7.29 15.04 3.57
C PRO A 33 -6.98 13.78 2.75
N GLU A 34 -7.97 13.29 2.00
CA GLU A 34 -7.76 12.15 1.10
C GLU A 34 -6.75 12.52 -0.01
N ASN A 35 -5.88 11.57 -0.33
CA ASN A 35 -4.84 11.70 -1.34
C ASN A 35 -5.05 10.63 -2.41
N ILE A 36 -6.10 10.79 -3.20
CA ILE A 36 -6.51 9.82 -4.21
C ILE A 36 -5.73 9.99 -5.51
N PRO A 37 -5.43 8.90 -6.25
CA PRO A 37 -4.99 9.00 -7.64
C PRO A 37 -6.05 9.72 -8.49
N VAL A 38 -5.62 10.42 -9.54
CA VAL A 38 -6.53 11.18 -10.43
C VAL A 38 -6.67 10.53 -11.81
N SER A 39 -5.57 10.20 -12.45
CA SER A 39 -5.56 9.66 -13.82
C SER A 39 -4.73 8.39 -13.98
N SER A 40 -3.68 8.26 -13.18
CA SER A 40 -2.79 7.10 -13.16
C SER A 40 -2.01 7.04 -11.86
N VAL A 41 -1.38 5.90 -11.62
CA VAL A 41 -0.38 5.70 -10.57
C VAL A 41 0.86 5.06 -11.17
N ASP A 42 2.02 5.50 -10.71
CA ASP A 42 3.30 4.88 -11.03
C ASP A 42 3.48 3.56 -10.28
N ALA A 43 4.43 2.74 -10.76
CA ALA A 43 4.89 1.57 -10.03
C ALA A 43 5.48 1.97 -8.67
N GLY A 44 5.31 1.11 -7.67
CA GLY A 44 5.86 1.29 -6.33
C GLY A 44 5.09 2.27 -5.44
N ILE A 45 4.01 2.90 -5.93
CA ILE A 45 3.14 3.71 -5.07
C ILE A 45 2.46 2.82 -4.02
N LEU A 46 2.67 3.17 -2.75
CA LEU A 46 2.03 2.53 -1.61
C LEU A 46 0.75 3.29 -1.26
N ALA A 47 -0.36 2.57 -1.19
CA ALA A 47 -1.64 3.16 -0.89
C ALA A 47 -2.46 2.31 0.08
N MET A 48 -3.51 2.90 0.64
CA MET A 48 -4.45 2.26 1.54
C MET A 48 -5.88 2.49 1.08
N THR A 49 -6.71 1.45 1.14
CA THR A 49 -8.11 1.57 0.79
C THR A 49 -8.83 2.42 1.83
N ASN A 50 -9.54 3.46 1.38
CA ASN A 50 -10.31 4.38 2.22
C ASN A 50 -11.73 3.84 2.51
N ASP A 51 -12.54 4.64 3.21
CA ASP A 51 -13.89 4.27 3.66
C ASP A 51 -14.92 4.15 2.51
N SER A 52 -14.55 4.50 1.28
CA SER A 52 -15.44 4.41 0.10
C SER A 52 -15.54 2.99 -0.46
N CYS A 53 -14.64 2.08 -0.06
CA CYS A 53 -14.56 0.70 -0.56
C CYS A 53 -14.63 -0.33 0.57
N LYS A 54 -14.99 -1.58 0.25
CA LYS A 54 -15.15 -2.64 1.27
C LYS A 54 -13.82 -3.06 1.92
N GLY A 55 -12.71 -2.91 1.19
CA GLY A 55 -11.37 -3.26 1.64
C GLY A 55 -10.71 -2.28 2.62
N VAL A 56 -11.48 -1.46 3.37
CA VAL A 56 -10.94 -0.40 4.24
C VAL A 56 -9.71 -0.85 5.03
N GLY A 57 -8.63 -0.09 4.94
CA GLY A 57 -7.38 -0.35 5.67
C GLY A 57 -6.48 -1.43 5.05
N ILE A 58 -6.88 -2.08 3.96
CA ILE A 58 -5.96 -2.88 3.14
C ILE A 58 -4.93 -1.93 2.54
N VAL A 59 -3.66 -2.32 2.64
CA VAL A 59 -2.54 -1.58 2.03
C VAL A 59 -2.11 -2.33 0.79
N GLY A 60 -1.76 -1.62 -0.27
CA GLY A 60 -1.39 -2.21 -1.55
C GLY A 60 -0.30 -1.44 -2.27
N VAL A 61 0.43 -2.17 -3.10
CA VAL A 61 1.45 -1.63 -4.00
C VAL A 61 1.40 -2.38 -5.33
N ARG A 62 1.67 -1.68 -6.43
CA ARG A 62 1.80 -2.28 -7.76
C ARG A 62 3.25 -2.31 -8.23
N SER A 63 3.66 -3.38 -8.91
CA SER A 63 4.97 -3.48 -9.55
C SER A 63 5.04 -2.79 -10.91
N VAL A 64 3.89 -2.48 -11.53
CA VAL A 64 3.79 -1.72 -12.79
C VAL A 64 2.80 -0.55 -12.67
N PRO A 65 2.95 0.52 -13.48
CA PRO A 65 1.99 1.62 -13.52
C PRO A 65 0.57 1.19 -13.88
N SER A 66 -0.43 1.98 -13.50
CA SER A 66 -1.85 1.73 -13.77
C SER A 66 -2.58 3.01 -14.16
N SER A 67 -3.45 2.94 -15.15
CA SER A 67 -4.42 3.99 -15.48
C SER A 67 -5.87 3.60 -15.21
N GLU A 68 -6.11 2.40 -14.65
CA GLU A 68 -7.46 1.85 -14.47
C GLU A 68 -7.82 1.67 -12.98
N PHE A 69 -6.94 1.03 -12.22
CA PHE A 69 -7.15 0.72 -10.79
C PHE A 69 -6.01 1.22 -9.92
N GLY A 70 -6.33 1.59 -8.68
CA GLY A 70 -5.36 2.08 -7.69
C GLY A 70 -4.45 0.96 -7.17
N PRO A 71 -3.43 1.30 -6.36
CA PRO A 71 -2.47 0.31 -5.83
C PRO A 71 -3.05 -0.78 -4.93
N THR A 72 -4.28 -0.61 -4.42
CA THR A 72 -5.01 -1.61 -3.63
C THR A 72 -5.96 -2.46 -4.47
N SER A 73 -5.93 -2.32 -5.80
CA SER A 73 -6.86 -2.90 -6.77
C SER A 73 -8.31 -2.44 -6.66
N GLU A 74 -8.56 -1.43 -5.83
CA GLU A 74 -9.82 -0.69 -5.79
C GLU A 74 -9.78 0.46 -6.82
N PRO A 75 -10.92 1.09 -7.15
CA PRO A 75 -10.93 2.32 -7.95
C PRO A 75 -10.06 3.42 -7.33
N PHE A 76 -9.62 4.38 -8.14
CA PHE A 76 -8.82 5.51 -7.66
C PHE A 76 -9.48 6.28 -6.51
N SER A 77 -10.80 6.51 -6.59
CA SER A 77 -11.58 7.15 -5.52
C SER A 77 -11.59 6.36 -4.20
N GLY A 78 -11.29 5.06 -4.25
CA GLY A 78 -11.25 4.16 -3.10
C GLY A 78 -9.87 4.04 -2.44
N THR A 79 -8.87 4.77 -2.94
CA THR A 79 -7.46 4.50 -2.63
C THR A 79 -6.73 5.77 -2.21
N ASN A 80 -6.15 5.80 -1.01
CA ASN A 80 -5.32 6.90 -0.51
C ASN A 80 -3.83 6.58 -0.61
N ILE A 81 -3.09 7.40 -1.35
CA ILE A 81 -1.63 7.30 -1.46
C ILE A 81 -0.98 7.71 -0.12
N ILE A 82 -0.16 6.82 0.42
CA ILE A 82 0.52 7.00 1.72
C ILE A 82 2.06 7.01 1.60
N GLY A 83 2.61 6.67 0.44
CA GLY A 83 4.04 6.75 0.20
C GLY A 83 4.49 6.03 -1.08
N THR A 84 5.79 5.76 -1.16
CA THR A 84 6.42 5.04 -2.27
C THR A 84 7.40 4.01 -1.71
N VAL A 85 7.33 2.78 -2.22
CA VAL A 85 8.27 1.71 -1.91
C VAL A 85 9.51 1.88 -2.78
N ILE A 86 10.68 1.96 -2.14
CA ILE A 86 11.97 2.14 -2.84
C ILE A 86 12.53 0.81 -3.32
N ASP A 87 12.47 -0.23 -2.48
CA ASP A 87 13.07 -1.55 -2.71
C ASP A 87 12.00 -2.55 -3.21
N MET A 88 11.43 -2.29 -4.40
CA MET A 88 10.34 -3.11 -4.97
C MET A 88 10.76 -4.57 -5.27
N GLU A 89 12.05 -4.81 -5.51
CA GLU A 89 12.59 -6.16 -5.71
C GLU A 89 12.41 -7.07 -4.49
N LYS A 90 12.32 -6.48 -3.28
CA LYS A 90 12.05 -7.23 -2.06
C LYS A 90 10.58 -7.59 -1.91
N VAL A 91 9.69 -6.86 -2.58
CA VAL A 91 8.24 -7.15 -2.57
C VAL A 91 7.91 -8.30 -3.51
N ALA A 92 8.60 -8.37 -4.66
CA ALA A 92 8.31 -9.33 -5.73
C ALA A 92 8.48 -10.81 -5.34
N ASN A 93 9.25 -11.12 -4.29
CA ASN A 93 9.58 -12.49 -3.90
C ASN A 93 8.83 -12.96 -2.65
N LEU A 94 7.83 -12.21 -2.20
CA LEU A 94 7.18 -12.50 -0.93
C LEU A 94 5.98 -13.43 -1.09
N GLU A 95 5.82 -14.33 -0.12
CA GLU A 95 4.75 -15.32 -0.10
C GLU A 95 3.62 -14.95 0.89
N GLU A 96 2.42 -15.48 0.65
CA GLU A 96 1.28 -15.23 1.54
C GLU A 96 1.59 -15.66 2.98
N GLY A 97 1.24 -14.80 3.94
CA GLY A 97 1.49 -15.03 5.37
C GLY A 97 2.86 -14.56 5.87
N GLU A 98 3.78 -14.15 4.98
CA GLU A 98 5.04 -13.56 5.40
C GLU A 98 4.85 -12.18 6.07
N LEU A 99 5.73 -11.87 7.01
CA LEU A 99 5.74 -10.60 7.73
C LEU A 99 6.77 -9.65 7.13
N VAL A 100 6.31 -8.53 6.58
CA VAL A 100 7.18 -7.50 5.99
C VAL A 100 7.38 -6.34 6.94
N PHE A 101 8.58 -5.77 6.95
CA PHE A 101 8.92 -4.59 7.72
C PHE A 101 9.22 -3.43 6.78
N PHE A 102 8.48 -2.34 6.96
CA PHE A 102 8.70 -1.08 6.25
C PHE A 102 9.36 -0.08 7.19
N ARG A 103 10.38 0.62 6.70
CA ARG A 103 10.98 1.75 7.43
C ARG A 103 10.84 3.01 6.60
N GLU A 104 10.52 4.11 7.27
CA GLU A 104 10.61 5.42 6.64
C GLU A 104 12.09 5.77 6.40
N VAL A 105 12.41 6.25 5.20
CA VAL A 105 13.76 6.73 4.87
C VAL A 105 13.64 8.23 4.59
N ARG A 106 14.23 9.05 5.47
CA ARG A 106 14.37 10.49 5.23
C ARG A 106 15.59 10.72 4.35
N ARG A 107 15.38 11.31 3.17
CA ARG A 107 16.46 11.84 2.34
C ARG A 107 16.77 13.28 2.75
#